data_AF-A0A4T0X1N7-F1
#
_entry.id   AF-A0A4T0X1N7-F1
#
_cell.length_a   1.000
_cell.length_b   1.000
_cell.length_c   1.000
_cell.angle_alpha   90.00
_cell.angle_beta   90.00
_cell.angle_gamma   90.00
#
_symmetry.space_group_name_H-M   'P 1'
#
loop_
_entity.id
_entity.type
_entity.pdbx_description
1 polymer ?
#
loop_
_entity_poly.entity_id
_entity_poly.type
_entity_poly.pdbx_seq_one_letter_code
_entity_poly.pdbx_strand_id
1 'polypeptide(L)'
;MSAVGSLIFCTQCGNLLDSISHQQHLTCDICQKRYDAIEFSQLKVVTKAAPDAFPSSLKSKKSAVKTSIKHDEIENGATIKEKCPQCGHDEMQYHTLQLRSADEGATVFYTCTKCGYKFRTNN
;
A
#
# COMPACT_ATOMS: atom_id res chain seq x y z
N MET A 1 -25.13 22.78 20.89
CA MET A 1 -24.76 21.34 20.87
C MET A 1 -23.25 21.23 20.64
N SER A 2 -22.54 20.44 21.46
CA SER A 2 -21.10 20.17 21.30
C SER A 2 -20.90 18.66 21.18
N ALA A 3 -21.32 18.09 20.04
CA ALA A 3 -21.20 16.67 19.75
C ALA A 3 -20.26 16.46 18.57
N VAL A 4 -19.36 15.48 18.69
CA VAL A 4 -18.41 15.07 17.63
C VAL A 4 -18.63 13.58 17.38
N GLY A 5 -19.34 13.24 16.31
CA GLY A 5 -19.74 11.86 16.04
C GLY A 5 -20.69 11.35 17.13
N SER A 6 -20.29 10.29 17.85
CA SER A 6 -21.02 9.73 19.00
C SER A 6 -20.60 10.32 20.35
N LEU A 7 -19.57 11.18 20.39
CA LEU A 7 -19.04 11.75 21.62
C LEU A 7 -19.74 13.07 21.92
N ILE A 8 -20.16 13.27 23.17
CA ILE A 8 -20.89 14.46 23.62
C ILE A 8 -20.05 15.19 24.66
N PHE A 9 -19.85 16.49 24.50
CA PHE A 9 -19.04 17.30 25.40
C PHE A 9 -19.87 18.34 26.14
N CYS A 10 -19.47 18.63 27.38
CA CYS A 10 -20.04 19.69 28.19
C CYS A 10 -19.66 21.07 27.61
N THR A 11 -20.67 21.91 27.37
CA THR A 11 -20.50 23.26 26.82
C THR A 11 -19.85 24.27 27.78
N GLN A 12 -19.71 23.94 29.07
CA GLN A 12 -19.10 24.84 30.06
C GLN A 12 -17.65 24.50 30.38
N CYS A 13 -17.35 23.23 30.62
CA CYS A 13 -16.00 22.80 31.05
C CYS A 13 -15.26 21.94 30.01
N GLY A 14 -15.91 21.57 28.91
CA GLY A 14 -15.32 20.73 27.86
C GLY A 14 -15.18 19.25 28.21
N ASN A 15 -15.67 18.80 29.37
CA ASN A 15 -15.60 17.38 29.75
C ASN A 15 -16.45 16.48 28.83
N LEU A 16 -16.02 15.24 28.62
CA LEU A 16 -16.82 14.22 27.93
C LEU A 16 -17.97 13.77 28.83
N LEU A 17 -19.20 13.77 28.30
CA LEU A 17 -20.39 13.29 29.00
C LEU A 17 -20.58 11.78 28.75
N ASP A 18 -20.98 11.05 29.78
CA ASP A 18 -21.26 9.62 29.69
C ASP A 18 -22.64 9.36 29.06
N SER A 19 -22.65 8.95 27.79
CA SER A 19 -23.87 8.67 27.03
C SER A 19 -24.43 7.25 27.24
N ILE A 20 -23.82 6.43 28.11
CA ILE A 20 -24.20 5.02 28.32
C ILE A 20 -25.38 4.89 29.30
N SER A 21 -25.71 5.96 30.03
CA SER A 21 -26.75 5.95 31.04
C SER A 21 -28.16 6.09 30.43
N HIS A 22 -29.07 5.15 30.72
CA HIS A 22 -30.50 5.19 30.35
C HIS A 22 -31.30 6.30 31.07
N GLN A 23 -30.63 7.33 31.55
CA GLN A 23 -31.24 8.43 32.30
C GLN A 23 -31.81 9.46 31.32
N GLN A 24 -32.89 10.13 31.74
CA GLN A 24 -33.50 11.21 30.95
C GLN A 24 -32.57 12.43 30.81
N HIS A 25 -31.57 12.56 31.70
CA HIS A 25 -30.64 13.68 31.74
C HIS A 25 -29.20 13.18 31.87
N LEU A 26 -28.29 13.80 31.13
CA LEU A 26 -26.84 13.64 31.23
C LEU A 26 -26.30 14.72 32.17
N THR A 27 -25.56 14.32 33.20
CA THR A 27 -24.92 15.27 34.13
C THR A 27 -23.41 15.27 33.91
N CYS A 28 -22.81 16.45 33.89
CA CYS A 28 -21.36 16.57 33.80
C CYS A 28 -20.68 16.36 35.17
N ASP A 29 -19.73 15.43 35.27
CA ASP A 29 -19.05 15.14 36.54
C ASP A 29 -18.23 16.32 37.11
N ILE A 30 -17.75 17.21 36.26
CA ILE A 30 -16.88 18.33 36.67
C ILE A 30 -17.68 19.55 37.09
N CYS A 31 -18.60 20.02 36.24
CA CYS A 31 -19.35 21.26 36.47
C CYS A 31 -20.81 21.03 36.90
N GLN A 32 -21.24 19.77 37.01
CA GLN A 32 -22.59 19.37 37.47
C GLN A 32 -23.74 19.90 36.61
N LYS A 33 -23.46 20.40 35.41
CA LYS A 33 -24.48 20.85 34.45
C LYS A 33 -25.24 19.66 33.88
N ARG A 34 -26.57 19.82 33.77
CA ARG A 34 -27.50 18.83 33.23
C ARG A 34 -27.88 19.15 31.79
N TYR A 35 -28.01 18.11 30.99
CA TYR A 35 -28.43 18.16 29.58
C TYR A 35 -29.49 17.10 29.33
N ASP A 36 -30.48 17.38 28.47
CA ASP A 36 -31.52 16.41 28.13
C ASP A 36 -31.00 15.35 27.16
N ALA A 37 -31.17 14.07 27.51
CA ALA A 37 -30.68 12.95 26.69
C ALA A 37 -31.40 12.87 25.33
N ILE A 38 -32.62 13.40 25.23
CA ILE A 38 -33.41 13.44 24.00
C ILE A 38 -32.69 14.21 22.88
N GLU A 39 -31.96 15.28 23.24
CA GLU A 39 -31.21 16.10 22.28
C GLU A 39 -30.10 15.31 21.57
N PHE A 40 -29.66 14.20 22.17
CA PHE A 40 -28.56 13.37 21.66
C PHE A 40 -29.02 11.99 21.14
N SER A 41 -30.34 11.72 21.12
CA SER A 41 -30.91 10.41 20.75
C SER A 41 -30.68 9.98 19.29
N GLN A 42 -30.39 10.93 18.41
CA GLN A 42 -30.27 10.72 16.95
C GLN A 42 -28.82 10.76 16.42
N LEU A 43 -27.82 10.61 17.30
CA LEU A 43 -26.41 10.61 16.87
C LEU A 43 -26.09 9.31 16.12
N LYS A 44 -25.81 9.43 14.82
CA LYS A 44 -25.41 8.31 13.95
C LYS A 44 -23.96 8.46 13.52
N VAL A 45 -23.17 7.42 13.74
CA VAL A 45 -21.80 7.33 13.19
C VAL A 45 -21.81 6.36 12.01
N VAL A 46 -21.30 6.82 10.87
CA VAL A 46 -21.11 5.97 9.68
C VAL A 46 -19.63 5.67 9.54
N THR A 47 -19.25 4.43 9.80
CA THR A 47 -17.90 3.94 9.54
C THR A 47 -17.84 3.27 8.17
N LYS A 48 -16.68 3.38 7.51
CA LYS A 48 -16.39 2.69 6.25
C LYS A 48 -15.07 1.96 6.43
N ALA A 49 -14.95 0.77 5.84
CA ALA A 49 -13.68 0.07 5.79
C ALA A 49 -12.65 0.91 5.02
N ALA A 50 -11.40 0.86 5.48
CA ALA A 50 -10.30 1.53 4.80
C ALA A 50 -10.13 0.97 3.37
N PRO A 51 -9.65 1.80 2.42
CA PRO A 51 -9.51 1.37 1.03
C PRO A 51 -8.51 0.20 0.86
N ASP A 52 -7.57 0.04 1.77
CA ASP A 52 -6.55 -1.01 1.80
C ASP A 52 -6.89 -2.18 2.73
N ALA A 53 -8.01 -2.13 3.46
CA ALA A 53 -8.40 -3.17 4.42
C ALA A 53 -8.54 -4.58 3.80
N PHE A 54 -8.77 -4.65 2.48
CA PHE A 54 -8.97 -5.90 1.74
C PHE A 54 -8.16 -5.92 0.44
N PRO A 55 -6.84 -6.21 0.49
CA PRO A 55 -6.02 -6.34 -0.69
C PRO A 55 -6.42 -7.60 -1.47
N SER A 56 -6.71 -7.46 -2.76
CA SER A 56 -7.09 -8.57 -3.64
C SER A 56 -6.80 -8.25 -5.09
N SER A 57 -6.61 -9.28 -5.92
CA SER A 57 -6.40 -9.11 -7.36
C SER A 57 -7.56 -8.37 -8.04
N LEU A 58 -8.80 -8.58 -7.59
CA LEU A 58 -9.97 -7.85 -8.08
C LEU A 58 -9.91 -6.36 -7.72
N LYS A 59 -9.43 -6.03 -6.51
CA LYS A 59 -9.25 -4.64 -6.10
C LYS A 59 -8.11 -3.96 -6.87
N SER A 60 -6.99 -4.66 -7.08
CA SER A 60 -5.89 -4.17 -7.90
C SER A 60 -6.34 -3.88 -9.33
N LYS A 61 -7.21 -4.72 -9.92
CA LYS A 61 -7.82 -4.48 -11.24
C LYS A 61 -8.75 -3.26 -11.31
N LYS A 62 -9.24 -2.75 -10.18
CA LYS A 62 -10.02 -1.49 -10.13
C LYS A 62 -9.13 -0.25 -10.08
N SER A 63 -7.82 -0.40 -9.95
CA SER A 63 -6.88 0.72 -10.00
C SER A 63 -6.84 1.32 -11.40
N ALA A 64 -6.79 2.65 -11.49
CA ALA A 64 -6.56 3.35 -12.75
C ALA A 64 -5.10 3.19 -13.25
N VAL A 65 -4.20 2.78 -12.37
CA VAL A 65 -2.80 2.49 -12.70
C VAL A 65 -2.62 1.00 -12.92
N LYS A 66 -1.73 0.64 -13.84
CA LYS A 66 -1.38 -0.74 -14.14
C LYS A 66 -0.68 -1.39 -12.94
N THR A 67 -1.39 -2.27 -12.24
CA THR A 67 -0.87 -3.03 -11.07
C THR A 67 -0.24 -4.37 -11.45
N SER A 68 -0.30 -4.77 -12.72
CA SER A 68 0.22 -6.05 -13.21
C SER A 68 0.83 -5.87 -14.59
N ILE A 69 2.06 -6.35 -14.75
CA ILE A 69 2.80 -6.33 -16.02
C ILE A 69 2.48 -7.65 -16.75
N LYS A 70 2.16 -7.57 -18.04
CA LYS A 70 1.99 -8.77 -18.88
C LYS A 70 3.36 -9.36 -19.17
N HIS A 71 3.45 -10.69 -19.34
CA HIS A 71 4.73 -11.34 -19.60
C HIS A 71 5.45 -10.78 -20.83
N ASP A 72 4.69 -10.44 -21.89
CA ASP A 72 5.24 -9.89 -23.14
C ASP A 72 5.73 -8.43 -23.03
N GLU A 73 5.36 -7.72 -21.97
CA GLU A 73 5.84 -6.35 -21.72
C GLU A 73 7.06 -6.30 -20.80
N ILE A 74 7.52 -7.47 -20.33
CA ILE A 74 8.77 -7.56 -19.59
C ILE A 74 9.91 -7.47 -20.61
N GLU A 75 10.26 -6.25 -21.02
CA GLU A 75 11.53 -6.02 -21.71
C GLU A 75 12.67 -6.36 -20.75
N ASN A 76 13.28 -7.53 -20.95
CA ASN A 76 14.33 -8.09 -20.09
C ASN A 76 15.71 -7.40 -20.30
N GLY A 77 15.73 -6.09 -20.56
CA GLY A 77 16.93 -5.28 -20.71
C GLY A 77 17.49 -5.19 -22.15
N ALA A 78 18.63 -4.53 -22.28
CA ALA A 78 19.29 -4.28 -23.56
C ALA A 78 19.84 -5.57 -24.19
N THR A 79 19.78 -5.67 -25.52
CA THR A 79 20.34 -6.79 -26.29
C THR A 79 21.70 -6.45 -26.90
N ILE A 80 22.51 -7.48 -27.10
CA ILE A 80 23.82 -7.43 -27.76
C ILE A 80 23.97 -8.61 -28.72
N LYS A 81 24.80 -8.42 -29.76
CA LYS A 81 25.16 -9.46 -30.73
C LYS A 81 26.23 -10.39 -30.15
N GLU A 82 25.80 -11.34 -29.34
CA GLU A 82 26.66 -12.35 -28.72
C GLU A 82 26.08 -13.74 -29.02
N LYS A 83 26.93 -14.69 -29.40
CA LYS A 83 26.45 -16.02 -29.81
C LYS A 83 26.21 -16.91 -28.60
N CYS A 84 24.99 -17.42 -28.48
CA CYS A 84 24.62 -18.35 -27.41
C CYS A 84 25.42 -19.66 -27.50
N PRO A 85 26.15 -20.06 -26.43
CA PRO A 85 26.92 -21.30 -26.44
C PRO A 85 26.05 -22.56 -26.48
N GLN A 86 24.77 -22.46 -26.09
CA GLN A 86 23.86 -23.61 -26.02
C GLN A 86 23.05 -23.81 -27.31
N CYS A 87 22.53 -22.74 -27.93
CA CYS A 87 21.62 -22.85 -29.07
C CYS A 87 22.11 -22.15 -30.35
N GLY A 88 23.25 -21.45 -30.28
CA GLY A 88 23.86 -20.77 -31.43
C GLY A 88 23.12 -19.53 -31.93
N HIS A 89 22.17 -19.00 -31.18
CA HIS A 89 21.48 -17.74 -31.51
C HIS A 89 22.41 -16.53 -31.32
N ASP A 90 22.35 -15.55 -32.22
CA ASP A 90 23.30 -14.44 -32.27
C ASP A 90 22.91 -13.20 -31.43
N GLU A 91 21.76 -13.24 -30.72
CA GLU A 91 21.33 -12.16 -29.84
C GLU A 91 21.15 -12.64 -28.39
N MET A 92 21.65 -11.84 -27.45
CA MET A 92 21.51 -12.08 -26.01
C MET A 92 21.19 -10.78 -25.27
N GLN A 93 20.38 -10.87 -24.23
CA GLN A 93 20.17 -9.78 -23.27
C GLN A 93 21.33 -9.72 -22.30
N TYR A 94 21.78 -8.52 -21.95
CA TYR A 94 22.84 -8.35 -20.97
C TYR A 94 22.50 -7.33 -19.89
N HIS A 95 23.05 -7.53 -18.70
CA HIS A 95 23.09 -6.53 -17.64
C HIS A 95 24.41 -6.64 -16.89
N THR A 96 24.90 -5.52 -16.36
CA THR A 96 26.19 -5.45 -15.67
C THR A 96 25.98 -5.20 -14.19
N LEU A 97 26.72 -5.91 -13.35
CA LEU A 97 26.74 -5.72 -11.90
C LEU A 97 28.19 -5.79 -11.42
N GLN A 98 28.57 -4.87 -10.54
CA GLN A 98 29.86 -4.93 -9.87
C GLN A 98 29.74 -5.88 -8.67
N LEU A 99 30.47 -6.99 -8.71
CA LEU A 99 30.44 -8.03 -7.66
C LEU A 99 31.73 -8.05 -6.83
N ARG A 100 32.75 -7.30 -7.25
CA ARG A 100 34.08 -7.31 -6.64
C ARG A 100 34.55 -5.90 -6.32
N SER A 101 35.79 -5.78 -5.84
CA SER A 101 36.42 -4.49 -5.52
C SER A 101 36.35 -3.51 -6.70
N ALA A 102 36.41 -2.22 -6.39
CA ALA A 102 36.38 -1.16 -7.41
C ALA A 102 37.51 -1.25 -8.44
N ASP A 103 38.60 -1.96 -8.10
CA ASP A 103 39.76 -2.16 -8.96
C ASP A 103 39.54 -3.23 -10.05
N GLU A 104 38.46 -4.02 -9.96
CA GLU A 104 38.14 -5.09 -10.92
C GLU A 104 37.03 -4.68 -11.89
N GLY A 105 37.01 -5.28 -13.08
CA GLY A 105 35.98 -5.03 -14.09
C GLY A 105 34.58 -5.49 -13.66
N ALA A 106 33.55 -4.89 -14.25
CA ALA A 106 32.17 -5.27 -13.97
C ALA A 106 31.88 -6.70 -14.47
N THR A 107 31.07 -7.45 -13.72
CA THR A 107 30.58 -8.75 -14.18
C THR A 107 29.39 -8.54 -15.10
N VAL A 108 29.45 -9.13 -16.30
CA VAL A 108 28.37 -9.08 -17.29
C VAL A 108 27.57 -10.36 -17.20
N PHE A 109 26.25 -10.22 -17.05
CA PHE A 109 25.31 -11.33 -17.06
C PHE A 109 24.58 -11.36 -18.39
N TYR A 110 24.63 -12.51 -19.06
CA TYR A 110 23.96 -12.74 -20.34
C TYR A 110 22.75 -13.66 -20.15
N THR A 111 21.66 -13.37 -20.84
CA THR A 111 20.46 -14.21 -20.93
C THR A 111 20.09 -14.38 -22.41
N CYS A 112 20.04 -15.62 -22.90
CA CYS A 112 19.64 -15.89 -24.28
C CYS A 112 18.15 -15.59 -24.49
N THR A 113 17.82 -14.76 -25.48
CA THR A 113 16.44 -14.40 -25.85
C THR A 113 15.63 -15.58 -26.38
N LYS A 114 16.29 -16.61 -26.94
CA LYS A 114 15.63 -17.77 -27.56
C LYS A 114 15.44 -18.96 -26.63
N CYS A 115 16.48 -19.33 -25.87
CA CYS A 115 16.47 -20.54 -25.02
C CYS A 115 16.48 -20.26 -23.51
N GLY A 116 16.61 -19.00 -23.10
CA GLY A 116 16.66 -18.62 -21.69
C GLY A 116 17.94 -19.01 -20.95
N TYR A 117 18.95 -19.56 -21.62
CA TYR A 117 20.25 -19.88 -21.02
C TYR A 117 20.91 -18.64 -20.43
N LYS A 118 21.41 -18.76 -19.20
CA LYS A 118 22.06 -17.67 -18.46
C LYS A 118 23.48 -18.04 -18.13
N PHE A 119 24.40 -17.12 -18.39
CA PHE A 119 25.79 -17.24 -17.95
C PHE A 119 26.35 -15.87 -17.60
N ARG A 120 27.51 -15.86 -16.92
CA ARG A 120 28.20 -14.62 -16.54
C ARG A 120 29.62 -14.64 -17.06
N THR A 121 30.12 -13.47 -17.44
CA THR A 121 31.51 -13.23 -17.80
C THR A 121 32.06 -12.19 -16.84
N ASN A 122 33.21 -12.48 -16.24
CA ASN A 122 33.95 -11.53 -15.43
C ASN A 122 35.06 -10.96 -16.31
N ASN A 123 35.09 -9.63 -16.43
CA ASN A 123 36.11 -8.89 -17.16
C ASN A 123 37.17 -8.35 -16.21
#